data_AF-A0A7S3HC51-F1
#
_entry.id   AF-A0A7S3HC51-F1
#
_cell.length_a   1.000
_cell.length_b   1.000
_cell.length_c   1.000
_cell.angle_alpha   90.00
_cell.angle_beta   90.00
_cell.angle_gamma   90.00
#
_symmetry.space_group_name_H-M   'P 1'
#
loop_
_entity.id
_entity.type
_entity.pdbx_description
1 polymer ?
#
loop_
_entity_poly.entity_id
_entity_poly.type
_entity_poly.pdbx_seq_one_letter_code
_entity_poly.pdbx_strand_id
1 'polypeptide(L)'
;MGLLTEGKALTPEQMKEVGHYIREHGITQFLHTWARVKDVENDDFRFGDEIECGLFVVDDVNKTVKISLRSAELRRQLDEKEVLYAHETEGCTWHPEFGGWMIESTPSRPYSKYASDLLRVERNMILRRRRLLSLLKPNEIAPYVTCFPLLGVADFIVDPQPFAAPHSKSDFIPDYIINPHPRFAALTTNIRSRRGQKVDIQVP
;
A
#
# COMPACT_ATOMS: atom_id res chain seq x y z
N MET A 1 0.80 -6.93 3.91
CA MET A 1 2.12 -6.41 4.37
C MET A 1 2.21 -6.11 5.89
N GLY A 2 3.41 -6.16 6.51
CA GLY A 2 3.59 -5.94 7.97
C GLY A 2 3.47 -4.49 8.44
N LEU A 3 3.15 -4.29 9.74
CA LEU A 3 2.97 -2.98 10.38
C LEU A 3 4.09 -2.00 9.99
N LEU A 4 3.73 -0.88 9.35
CA LEU A 4 4.65 0.23 9.18
C LEU A 4 4.79 0.95 10.52
N THR A 5 5.94 0.78 11.16
CA THR A 5 6.30 1.53 12.37
C THR A 5 7.00 2.84 11.98
N GLU A 6 6.63 3.94 12.64
CA GLU A 6 7.29 5.21 12.42
C GLU A 6 8.75 5.16 12.90
N GLY A 7 9.66 5.57 12.01
CA GLY A 7 11.08 5.61 12.27
C GLY A 7 11.79 6.56 11.31
N LYS A 8 13.01 6.98 11.68
CA LYS A 8 13.83 7.84 10.81
C LYS A 8 14.50 7.00 9.73
N ALA A 9 14.11 7.21 8.48
CA ALA A 9 14.76 6.57 7.35
C ALA A 9 16.19 7.09 7.17
N LEU A 10 17.14 6.18 6.92
CA LEU A 10 18.53 6.52 6.62
C LEU A 10 18.67 7.14 5.23
N THR A 11 19.62 8.07 5.08
CA THR A 11 19.96 8.65 3.77
C THR A 11 20.69 7.63 2.88
N PRO A 12 20.80 7.87 1.56
CA PRO A 12 21.56 6.98 0.67
C PRO A 12 23.01 6.74 1.12
N GLU A 13 23.67 7.76 1.67
CA GLU A 13 25.06 7.69 2.15
C GLU A 13 25.15 6.81 3.40
N GLN A 14 24.28 7.06 4.38
CA GLN A 14 24.19 6.26 5.61
C GLN A 14 23.85 4.79 5.28
N MET A 15 22.95 4.55 4.33
CA MET A 15 22.59 3.20 3.88
C MET A 15 23.76 2.43 3.27
N LYS A 16 24.72 3.11 2.63
CA LYS A 16 25.92 2.46 2.09
C LYS A 16 26.84 1.97 3.21
N GLU A 17 26.99 2.77 4.27
CA GLU A 17 27.83 2.44 5.43
C GLU A 17 27.31 1.20 6.17
N VAL A 18 25.99 1.08 6.35
CA VAL A 18 25.38 -0.04 7.07
C VAL A 18 25.01 -1.22 6.17
N GLY A 19 25.22 -1.13 4.86
CA GLY A 19 24.74 -2.14 3.91
C GLY A 19 25.33 -3.54 4.13
N HIS A 20 26.60 -3.63 4.55
CA HIS A 20 27.22 -4.91 4.93
C HIS A 20 26.57 -5.48 6.20
N TYR A 21 26.46 -4.65 7.24
CA TYR A 21 25.84 -5.00 8.51
C TYR A 21 24.42 -5.56 8.32
N ILE A 22 23.58 -4.89 7.53
CA ILE A 22 22.20 -5.32 7.25
C ILE A 22 22.17 -6.70 6.58
N ARG A 23 23.02 -6.94 5.58
CA ARG A 23 23.04 -8.24 4.86
C ARG A 23 23.52 -9.37 5.76
N GLU A 24 24.61 -9.14 6.49
CA GLU A 24 25.17 -10.12 7.41
C GLU A 24 24.17 -10.51 8.50
N HIS A 25 23.57 -9.52 9.17
CA HIS A 25 22.60 -9.77 10.23
C HIS A 25 21.28 -10.32 9.68
N GLY A 26 20.87 -9.93 8.48
CA GLY A 26 19.72 -10.51 7.79
C GLY A 26 19.91 -12.01 7.51
N ILE A 27 21.11 -12.42 7.06
CA ILE A 27 21.45 -13.84 6.89
C ILE A 27 21.45 -14.56 8.24
N THR A 28 22.05 -13.97 9.27
CA THR A 28 22.04 -14.55 10.63
C THR A 28 20.61 -14.76 11.15
N GLN A 29 19.74 -13.76 11.00
CA GLN A 29 18.32 -13.85 11.37
C GLN A 29 17.58 -14.92 10.56
N PHE A 30 17.87 -15.01 9.26
CA PHE A 30 17.32 -16.05 8.39
C PHE A 30 17.73 -17.45 8.86
N LEU A 31 19.03 -17.67 9.11
CA LEU A 31 19.55 -18.94 9.59
C LEU A 31 18.98 -19.33 10.96
N HIS A 32 18.85 -18.39 11.89
CA HIS A 32 18.20 -18.63 13.18
C HIS A 32 16.71 -18.98 13.03
N THR A 33 16.00 -18.28 12.14
CA THR A 33 14.58 -18.55 11.88
C THR A 33 14.42 -19.93 11.23
N TRP A 34 15.23 -20.24 10.23
CA TRP A 34 15.26 -21.55 9.58
C TRP A 34 15.58 -22.65 10.60
N ALA A 35 16.64 -22.52 11.40
CA ALA A 35 17.01 -23.51 12.39
C ALA A 35 15.91 -23.74 13.44
N ARG A 36 15.13 -22.70 13.79
CA ARG A 36 14.00 -22.79 14.73
C ARG A 36 12.79 -23.53 14.14
N VAL A 37 12.56 -23.42 12.83
CA VAL A 37 11.30 -23.89 12.20
C VAL A 37 11.49 -24.98 11.15
N LYS A 38 12.73 -25.39 10.84
CA LYS A 38 13.05 -26.37 9.79
C LYS A 38 12.43 -27.74 10.00
N ASP A 39 12.19 -28.11 11.26
CA ASP A 39 11.64 -29.41 11.66
C ASP A 39 10.13 -29.31 11.97
N VAL A 40 9.48 -28.17 11.65
CA VAL A 40 8.03 -28.02 11.73
C VAL A 40 7.40 -28.82 10.59
N GLU A 41 6.66 -29.86 10.96
CA GLU A 41 5.89 -30.70 10.05
C GLU A 41 4.41 -30.66 10.39
N ASN A 42 3.55 -30.98 9.43
CA ASN A 42 2.10 -31.05 9.60
C ASN A 42 1.45 -29.77 10.13
N ASP A 43 1.99 -28.60 9.79
CA ASP A 43 1.36 -27.32 10.11
C ASP A 43 0.01 -27.18 9.37
N ASP A 44 -0.90 -26.40 9.95
CA ASP A 44 -2.20 -26.15 9.35
C ASP A 44 -2.04 -25.36 8.06
N PHE A 45 -2.62 -25.86 6.95
CA PHE A 45 -2.66 -25.08 5.72
C PHE A 45 -3.53 -23.83 5.92
N ARG A 46 -2.87 -22.68 5.76
CA ARG A 46 -3.44 -21.34 5.84
C ARG A 46 -3.16 -20.59 4.54
N PHE A 47 -4.11 -19.79 4.10
CA PHE A 47 -3.92 -18.90 2.96
C PHE A 47 -4.66 -17.58 3.17
N GLY A 48 -4.37 -16.58 2.35
CA GLY A 48 -4.99 -15.27 2.38
C GLY A 48 -4.81 -14.58 1.04
N ASP A 49 -5.60 -13.52 0.83
CA ASP A 49 -5.50 -12.66 -0.34
C ASP A 49 -5.15 -11.23 0.10
N GLU A 50 -4.40 -10.52 -0.73
CA GLU A 50 -4.14 -9.09 -0.59
C GLU A 50 -4.65 -8.40 -1.86
N ILE A 51 -5.44 -7.33 -1.71
CA ILE A 51 -5.98 -6.56 -2.84
C ILE A 51 -5.76 -5.07 -2.61
N GLU A 52 -5.29 -4.41 -3.65
CA GLU A 52 -5.10 -2.97 -3.74
C GLU A 52 -6.19 -2.30 -4.56
N CYS A 53 -6.65 -1.11 -4.12
CA CYS A 53 -7.55 -0.26 -4.89
C CYS A 53 -7.07 1.18 -4.93
N GLY A 54 -7.44 1.89 -6.00
CA GLY A 54 -7.23 3.33 -6.13
C GLY A 54 -8.43 4.14 -5.64
N LEU A 55 -8.20 5.35 -5.13
CA LEU A 55 -9.23 6.32 -4.75
C LEU A 55 -9.31 7.43 -5.79
N PHE A 56 -10.47 7.56 -6.43
CA PHE A 56 -10.70 8.56 -7.47
C PHE A 56 -11.93 9.41 -7.16
N VAL A 57 -11.91 10.65 -7.64
CA VAL A 57 -13.07 11.54 -7.70
C VAL A 57 -13.57 11.58 -9.13
N VAL A 58 -14.88 11.37 -9.31
CA VAL A 58 -15.59 11.53 -10.57
C VAL A 58 -16.27 12.88 -10.57
N ASP A 59 -15.96 13.71 -11.57
CA ASP A 59 -16.67 14.95 -11.85
C ASP A 59 -17.62 14.72 -13.03
N ASP A 60 -18.89 14.52 -12.72
CA ASP A 60 -19.93 14.26 -13.72
C ASP A 60 -20.26 15.48 -14.60
N VAL A 61 -19.92 16.69 -14.15
CA VAL A 61 -20.19 17.94 -14.90
C VAL A 61 -19.10 18.14 -15.95
N ASN A 62 -17.84 18.11 -15.52
CA ASN A 62 -16.68 18.32 -16.40
C ASN A 62 -16.22 17.02 -17.10
N LYS A 63 -16.83 15.87 -16.77
CA LYS A 63 -16.48 14.55 -17.28
C LYS A 63 -15.01 14.19 -17.06
N THR A 64 -14.52 14.47 -15.85
CA THR A 64 -13.15 14.15 -15.46
C THR A 64 -13.11 13.13 -14.34
N VAL A 65 -12.01 12.38 -14.28
CA VAL A 65 -11.70 11.50 -13.15
C VAL A 65 -10.32 11.87 -12.65
N LYS A 66 -10.19 12.14 -11.36
CA LYS A 66 -8.95 12.57 -10.73
C LYS A 66 -8.61 11.72 -9.52
N ILE A 67 -7.34 11.67 -9.16
CA ILE A 67 -6.83 10.97 -7.99
C ILE A 67 -7.20 11.72 -6.71
N SER A 68 -7.71 10.98 -5.71
CA SER A 68 -7.97 11.47 -4.34
C SER A 68 -6.85 11.04 -3.40
N LEU A 69 -6.17 12.00 -2.75
CA LEU A 69 -5.04 11.74 -1.84
C LEU A 69 -5.49 11.45 -0.39
N ARG A 70 -6.71 10.95 -0.22
CA ARG A 70 -7.33 10.73 1.10
C ARG A 70 -7.04 9.36 1.70
N SER A 71 -6.13 8.56 1.15
CA SER A 71 -5.92 7.19 1.64
C SER A 71 -5.49 7.14 3.10
N ALA A 72 -4.69 8.10 3.56
CA ALA A 72 -4.27 8.21 4.97
C ALA A 72 -5.43 8.51 5.92
N GLU A 73 -6.33 9.42 5.51
CA GLU A 73 -7.52 9.78 6.27
C GLU A 73 -8.51 8.60 6.36
N LEU A 74 -8.78 7.95 5.23
CA LEU A 74 -9.71 6.81 5.17
C LEU A 74 -9.17 5.61 5.94
N ARG A 75 -7.88 5.29 5.81
CA ARG A 75 -7.25 4.19 6.55
C ARG A 75 -7.39 4.37 8.06
N ARG A 76 -7.12 5.57 8.59
CA ARG A 76 -7.30 5.85 10.03
C ARG A 76 -8.73 5.57 10.49
N GLN A 77 -9.73 6.00 9.72
CA GLN A 77 -11.14 5.76 10.04
C GLN A 77 -11.53 4.27 9.91
N LEU A 78 -10.95 3.55 8.94
CA LEU A 78 -11.14 2.11 8.79
C LEU A 78 -10.55 1.36 9.99
N ASP A 79 -9.31 1.67 10.38
CA ASP A 79 -8.65 1.05 11.52
C ASP A 79 -9.42 1.30 12.83
N GLU A 80 -9.90 2.53 13.06
CA GLU A 80 -10.76 2.86 14.21
C GLU A 80 -12.05 2.02 14.23
N LYS A 81 -12.68 1.81 13.06
CA LYS A 81 -13.87 0.96 12.94
C LYS A 81 -13.56 -0.52 13.15
N GLU A 82 -12.43 -1.04 12.64
CA GLU A 82 -12.02 -2.43 12.88
C GLU A 82 -11.82 -2.71 14.37
N VAL A 83 -11.26 -1.76 15.12
CA VAL A 83 -11.11 -1.87 16.59
C VAL A 83 -12.48 -1.86 17.28
N LEU A 84 -13.37 -0.95 16.89
CA LEU A 84 -14.71 -0.81 17.50
C LEU A 84 -15.57 -2.07 17.30
N TYR A 85 -15.50 -2.67 16.11
CA TYR A 85 -16.29 -3.85 15.74
C TYR A 85 -15.49 -5.16 15.82
N ALA A 86 -14.37 -5.18 16.57
CA ALA A 86 -13.48 -6.32 16.69
C ALA A 86 -14.16 -7.60 17.27
N HIS A 87 -15.34 -7.46 17.87
CA HIS A 87 -16.14 -8.56 18.41
C HIS A 87 -16.95 -9.31 17.34
N GLU A 88 -17.05 -8.79 16.11
CA GLU A 88 -17.68 -9.50 14.99
C GLU A 88 -16.77 -10.62 14.43
N THR A 89 -17.38 -11.64 13.83
CA THR A 89 -16.68 -12.88 13.43
C THR A 89 -15.76 -12.72 12.21
N GLU A 90 -15.93 -11.67 11.40
CA GLU A 90 -15.12 -11.43 10.19
C GLU A 90 -14.65 -9.96 10.12
N GLY A 91 -13.33 -9.78 10.08
CA GLY A 91 -12.69 -8.46 10.06
C GLY A 91 -11.84 -8.26 8.80
N CYS A 92 -11.34 -7.03 8.67
CA CYS A 92 -10.44 -6.62 7.61
C CYS A 92 -9.14 -6.06 8.21
N THR A 93 -8.05 -6.13 7.48
CA THR A 93 -6.84 -5.37 7.80
C THR A 93 -6.54 -4.45 6.63
N TRP A 94 -6.17 -3.21 6.96
CA TRP A 94 -5.97 -2.13 5.99
C TRP A 94 -4.51 -1.70 6.04
N HIS A 95 -3.87 -1.62 4.87
CA HIS A 95 -2.46 -1.25 4.78
C HIS A 95 -2.25 -0.01 3.91
N PRO A 96 -1.28 0.84 4.26
CA PRO A 96 -0.83 1.91 3.38
C PRO A 96 -0.08 1.34 2.17
N GLU A 97 -0.35 1.90 1.00
CA GLU A 97 0.38 1.61 -0.23
C GLU A 97 1.27 2.79 -0.69
N PHE A 98 2.09 2.59 -1.73
CA PHE A 98 3.01 3.60 -2.24
C PHE A 98 2.31 4.92 -2.60
N GLY A 99 1.17 4.85 -3.28
CA GLY A 99 0.36 6.02 -3.58
C GLY A 99 -0.45 6.49 -2.36
N GLY A 100 -0.46 7.79 -2.08
CA GLY A 100 -1.38 8.45 -1.14
C GLY A 100 -2.86 8.36 -1.54
N TRP A 101 -3.14 7.71 -2.68
CA TRP A 101 -4.46 7.40 -3.21
C TRP A 101 -4.75 5.90 -3.26
N MET A 102 -3.82 5.05 -2.83
CA MET A 102 -3.97 3.61 -2.83
C MET A 102 -4.26 3.09 -1.42
N ILE A 103 -5.06 2.04 -1.34
CA ILE A 103 -5.32 1.28 -0.11
C ILE A 103 -5.17 -0.20 -0.44
N GLU A 104 -4.34 -0.91 0.33
CA GLU A 104 -4.30 -2.37 0.35
C GLU A 104 -5.22 -2.88 1.46
N SER A 105 -5.85 -4.03 1.23
CA SER A 105 -6.70 -4.69 2.21
C SER A 105 -6.59 -6.21 2.16
N THR A 106 -6.64 -6.83 3.34
CA THR A 106 -6.56 -8.29 3.53
C THR A 106 -7.67 -8.76 4.48
N PRO A 107 -8.02 -10.05 4.52
CA PRO A 107 -8.79 -10.58 5.64
C PRO A 107 -8.01 -10.41 6.95
N SER A 108 -8.71 -10.17 8.07
CA SER A 108 -8.04 -10.03 9.39
C SER A 108 -7.50 -11.33 9.97
N ARG A 109 -7.90 -12.47 9.39
CA ARG A 109 -7.44 -13.81 9.76
C ARG A 109 -7.24 -14.64 8.50
N PRO A 110 -6.21 -15.49 8.44
CA PRO A 110 -6.03 -16.38 7.30
C PRO A 110 -7.20 -17.36 7.19
N TYR A 111 -7.52 -17.70 5.95
CA TYR A 111 -8.41 -18.81 5.60
C TYR A 111 -7.71 -20.16 5.91
N SER A 112 -8.50 -21.23 5.98
CA SER A 112 -8.06 -22.59 6.29
C SER A 112 -8.18 -23.53 5.09
N LYS A 113 -7.74 -24.78 5.26
CA LYS A 113 -7.78 -25.83 4.23
C LYS A 113 -9.15 -26.31 3.79
N TYR A 114 -10.23 -25.90 4.45
CA TYR A 114 -11.57 -26.40 4.14
C TYR A 114 -12.15 -25.68 2.91
N ALA A 115 -12.83 -26.44 2.04
CA ALA A 115 -13.48 -25.87 0.85
C ALA A 115 -14.51 -24.77 1.17
N SER A 116 -15.11 -24.80 2.37
CA SER A 116 -15.99 -23.74 2.86
C SER A 116 -15.31 -22.37 2.93
N ASP A 117 -14.00 -22.33 3.15
CA ASP A 117 -13.24 -21.09 3.23
C ASP A 117 -12.96 -20.48 1.86
N LEU A 118 -13.07 -21.26 0.77
CA LEU A 118 -13.02 -20.70 -0.59
C LEU A 118 -14.19 -19.72 -0.83
N LEU A 119 -15.36 -20.01 -0.25
CA LEU A 119 -16.53 -19.12 -0.32
C LEU A 119 -16.38 -17.89 0.57
N ARG A 120 -15.47 -17.92 1.55
CA ARG A 120 -15.19 -16.77 2.43
C ARG A 120 -14.33 -15.73 1.75
N VAL A 121 -13.52 -16.11 0.76
CA VAL A 121 -12.67 -15.19 0.00
C VAL A 121 -13.50 -14.05 -0.60
N GLU A 122 -14.49 -14.38 -1.42
CA GLU A 122 -15.36 -13.37 -2.06
C GLU A 122 -16.18 -12.59 -1.03
N ARG A 123 -16.74 -13.26 -0.02
CA ARG A 123 -17.52 -12.60 1.04
C ARG A 123 -16.70 -11.57 1.80
N ASN A 124 -15.45 -11.90 2.12
CA ASN A 124 -14.53 -10.98 2.79
C ASN A 124 -14.10 -9.84 1.87
N MET A 125 -13.87 -10.08 0.57
CA MET A 125 -13.63 -9.01 -0.41
C MET A 125 -14.81 -8.04 -0.51
N ILE A 126 -16.05 -8.56 -0.54
CA ILE A 126 -17.27 -7.74 -0.52
C ILE A 126 -17.36 -6.94 0.77
N LEU A 127 -17.04 -7.53 1.92
CA LEU A 127 -17.02 -6.83 3.21
C LEU A 127 -16.02 -5.67 3.20
N ARG A 128 -14.77 -5.91 2.78
CA ARG A 128 -13.74 -4.87 2.59
C ARG A 128 -14.28 -3.75 1.70
N ARG A 129 -14.80 -4.10 0.52
CA ARG A 129 -15.37 -3.12 -0.40
C ARG A 129 -16.48 -2.29 0.25
N ARG A 130 -17.44 -2.91 0.94
CA ARG A 130 -18.54 -2.20 1.61
C ARG A 130 -18.04 -1.24 2.69
N ARG A 131 -17.07 -1.68 3.51
CA ARG A 131 -16.47 -0.83 4.56
C ARG A 131 -15.77 0.39 3.96
N LEU A 132 -14.98 0.22 2.91
CA LEU A 132 -14.34 1.32 2.21
C LEU A 132 -15.37 2.27 1.58
N LEU A 133 -16.34 1.75 0.84
CA LEU A 133 -17.38 2.54 0.19
C LEU A 133 -18.21 3.36 1.20
N SER A 134 -18.39 2.86 2.43
CA SER A 134 -19.12 3.59 3.49
C SER A 134 -18.44 4.89 3.95
N LEU A 135 -17.17 5.10 3.60
CA LEU A 135 -16.39 6.29 3.98
C LEU A 135 -16.09 7.22 2.80
N LEU A 136 -16.44 6.82 1.59
CA LEU A 136 -16.24 7.65 0.40
C LEU A 136 -17.21 8.84 0.39
N LYS A 137 -16.76 9.95 -0.19
CA LYS A 137 -17.64 11.07 -0.54
C LYS A 137 -18.60 10.67 -1.66
N PRO A 138 -19.74 11.36 -1.85
CA PRO A 138 -20.71 11.03 -2.88
C PRO A 138 -20.15 10.95 -4.32
N ASN A 139 -19.08 11.71 -4.61
CA ASN A 139 -18.41 11.76 -5.90
C ASN A 139 -17.10 10.97 -5.95
N GLU A 140 -16.82 10.15 -4.94
CA GLU A 140 -15.64 9.29 -4.91
C GLU A 140 -15.96 7.84 -5.26
N ILE A 141 -15.01 7.19 -5.90
CA ILE A 141 -15.04 5.76 -6.22
C ILE A 141 -13.73 5.09 -5.79
N ALA A 142 -13.81 3.80 -5.49
CA ALA A 142 -12.65 2.96 -5.19
C ALA A 142 -12.61 1.72 -6.10
N PRO A 143 -12.21 1.86 -7.37
CA PRO A 143 -12.12 0.73 -8.28
C PRO A 143 -10.84 -0.09 -8.05
N TYR A 144 -10.93 -1.38 -8.33
CA TYR A 144 -9.79 -2.29 -8.41
C TYR A 144 -9.24 -2.24 -9.84
N VAL A 145 -8.31 -1.32 -10.08
CA VAL A 145 -7.65 -1.15 -11.38
C VAL A 145 -6.15 -1.27 -11.20
N THR A 146 -5.50 -1.85 -12.20
CA THR A 146 -4.04 -2.06 -12.19
C THR A 146 -3.25 -0.78 -12.45
N CYS A 147 -3.84 0.17 -13.16
CA CYS A 147 -3.24 1.47 -13.43
C CYS A 147 -4.30 2.57 -13.46
N PHE A 148 -3.91 3.79 -13.07
CA PHE A 148 -4.69 4.98 -13.35
C PHE A 148 -4.28 5.53 -14.73
N PRO A 149 -5.15 5.51 -15.75
CA PRO A 149 -4.74 5.76 -17.13
C PRO A 149 -4.18 7.16 -17.41
N LEU A 150 -4.56 8.17 -16.60
CA LEU A 150 -4.15 9.56 -16.77
C LEU A 150 -3.04 9.98 -15.78
N LEU A 151 -2.32 9.01 -15.20
CA LEU A 151 -1.27 9.29 -14.23
C LEU A 151 -0.17 10.14 -14.89
N GLY A 152 0.09 11.34 -14.36
CA GLY A 152 1.09 12.26 -14.90
C GLY A 152 0.63 13.12 -16.07
N VAL A 153 -0.67 13.12 -16.39
CA VAL A 153 -1.24 13.89 -17.50
C VAL A 153 -2.10 15.05 -16.95
N ALA A 154 -1.77 16.28 -17.32
CA ALA A 154 -2.52 17.49 -16.98
C ALA A 154 -2.90 17.57 -15.47
N ASP A 155 -4.13 17.97 -15.14
CA ASP A 155 -4.64 18.04 -13.77
C ASP A 155 -5.28 16.71 -13.34
N PHE A 156 -4.45 15.70 -13.07
CA PHE A 156 -4.91 14.36 -12.72
C PHE A 156 -5.15 14.13 -11.22
N ILE A 157 -4.90 15.12 -10.37
CA ILE A 157 -5.08 15.05 -8.91
C ILE A 157 -6.12 16.10 -8.49
N VAL A 158 -6.98 15.74 -7.54
CA VAL A 158 -7.89 16.68 -6.88
C VAL A 158 -7.09 17.68 -6.04
N ASP A 159 -7.48 18.97 -6.11
CA ASP A 159 -6.86 20.07 -5.36
C ASP A 159 -5.32 20.06 -5.40
N PRO A 160 -4.71 20.15 -6.60
CA PRO A 160 -3.28 19.95 -6.77
C PRO A 160 -2.48 21.01 -6.00
N GLN A 161 -1.42 20.56 -5.34
CA GLN A 161 -0.41 21.45 -4.77
C GLN A 161 0.58 21.90 -5.86
N PRO A 162 1.34 23.00 -5.64
CA PRO A 162 2.42 23.37 -6.54
C PRO A 162 3.34 22.18 -6.84
N PHE A 163 3.68 22.00 -8.12
CA PHE A 163 4.46 20.86 -8.55
C PHE A 163 5.81 20.82 -7.82
N ALA A 164 6.07 19.73 -7.10
CA ALA A 164 7.32 19.49 -6.42
C ALA A 164 7.64 18.00 -6.43
N ALA A 165 8.83 17.66 -6.93
CA ALA A 165 9.33 16.28 -6.98
C ALA A 165 10.73 16.16 -6.33
N PRO A 166 10.92 16.56 -5.06
CA PRO A 166 12.23 16.55 -4.40
C PRO A 166 12.90 15.17 -4.31
N HIS A 167 12.12 14.10 -4.16
CA HIS A 167 12.52 12.70 -4.04
C HIS A 167 12.63 12.01 -5.39
N SER A 168 11.55 11.99 -6.19
CA SER A 168 11.51 11.25 -7.46
C SER A 168 12.27 11.97 -8.59
N LYS A 169 12.35 13.30 -8.52
CA LYS A 169 12.81 14.16 -9.64
C LYS A 169 12.02 13.92 -10.93
N SER A 170 10.79 13.43 -10.83
CA SER A 170 9.91 13.22 -11.98
C SER A 170 9.56 14.54 -12.66
N ASP A 171 9.37 14.50 -13.98
CA ASP A 171 8.89 15.65 -14.75
C ASP A 171 7.35 15.70 -14.80
N PHE A 172 6.68 14.59 -14.47
CA PHE A 172 5.24 14.40 -14.66
C PHE A 172 4.48 14.15 -13.36
N ILE A 173 5.15 13.56 -12.36
CA ILE A 173 4.51 13.08 -11.13
C ILE A 173 5.04 13.87 -9.93
N PRO A 174 4.20 14.70 -9.27
CA PRO A 174 4.63 15.41 -8.08
C PRO A 174 4.70 14.45 -6.88
N ASP A 175 5.69 14.63 -6.00
CA ASP A 175 5.93 13.70 -4.89
C ASP A 175 4.89 13.77 -3.77
N TYR A 176 4.04 14.80 -3.73
CA TYR A 176 2.93 14.84 -2.77
C TYR A 176 1.87 13.76 -3.04
N ILE A 177 1.92 13.08 -4.21
CA ILE A 177 1.10 11.88 -4.48
C ILE A 177 1.61 10.66 -3.70
N ILE A 178 2.87 10.67 -3.27
CA ILE A 178 3.48 9.56 -2.52
C ILE A 178 2.85 9.53 -1.14
N ASN A 179 2.56 8.34 -0.65
CA ASN A 179 2.03 8.16 0.69
C ASN A 179 2.95 8.82 1.73
N PRO A 180 2.38 9.57 2.70
CA PRO A 180 3.17 10.38 3.63
C PRO A 180 4.06 9.57 4.58
N HIS A 181 3.89 8.25 4.66
CA HIS A 181 4.75 7.42 5.50
C HIS A 181 6.22 7.49 5.01
N PRO A 182 7.21 7.80 5.89
CA PRO A 182 8.60 8.08 5.50
C PRO A 182 9.28 7.01 4.63
N ARG A 183 8.87 5.74 4.80
CA ARG A 183 9.35 4.60 4.00
C ARG A 183 9.27 4.86 2.50
N PHE A 184 8.19 5.45 2.00
CA PHE A 184 7.94 5.55 0.56
C PHE A 184 8.81 6.63 -0.09
N ALA A 185 8.89 7.83 0.51
CA ALA A 185 9.78 8.88 0.04
C ALA A 185 11.27 8.48 0.14
N ALA A 186 11.64 7.77 1.21
CA ALA A 186 12.99 7.23 1.37
C ALA A 186 13.33 6.18 0.30
N LEU A 187 12.40 5.25 0.01
CA LEU A 187 12.56 4.26 -1.05
C LEU A 187 12.78 4.94 -2.41
N THR A 188 11.93 5.90 -2.77
CA THR A 188 12.03 6.67 -4.02
C THR A 188 13.38 7.36 -4.13
N THR A 189 13.83 8.03 -3.06
CA THR A 189 15.13 8.72 -3.02
C THR A 189 16.29 7.72 -3.15
N ASN A 190 16.25 6.63 -2.39
CA ASN A 190 17.35 5.65 -2.32
C ASN A 190 17.53 4.89 -3.64
N ILE A 191 16.44 4.49 -4.31
CA ILE A 191 16.51 3.82 -5.61
C ILE A 191 17.17 4.75 -6.64
N ARG A 192 16.68 5.99 -6.76
CA ARG A 192 17.23 6.98 -7.70
C ARG A 192 18.69 7.29 -7.41
N SER A 193 19.03 7.56 -6.14
CA SER A 193 20.40 7.88 -5.74
C SER A 193 21.36 6.72 -5.94
N ARG A 194 20.95 5.47 -5.66
CA ARG A 194 21.75 4.27 -5.94
C ARG A 194 21.97 4.06 -7.44
N ARG A 195 20.94 4.31 -8.26
CA ARG A 195 21.01 4.18 -9.72
C ARG A 195 21.85 5.30 -10.36
N GLY A 196 21.95 6.47 -9.71
CA GLY A 196 22.61 7.66 -10.24
C GLY A 196 21.78 8.45 -11.26
N GLN A 197 20.56 7.99 -11.56
CA GLN A 197 19.64 8.60 -12.52
C GLN A 197 18.20 8.21 -12.21
N LYS A 198 17.23 8.84 -12.91
CA LYS A 198 15.80 8.48 -12.81
C LYS A 198 15.60 7.02 -13.24
N VAL A 199 14.57 6.39 -12.68
CA VAL A 199 14.04 5.14 -13.26
C VAL A 199 13.49 5.46 -14.65
N ASP A 200 13.69 4.55 -15.59
CA ASP A 200 13.27 4.72 -16.98
C ASP A 200 12.45 3.49 -17.39
N ILE A 201 11.21 3.73 -17.77
CA ILE A 201 10.22 2.72 -18.17
C ILE A 201 9.63 3.19 -19.50
N GLN A 202 9.94 2.46 -20.56
CA GLN A 202 9.45 2.74 -21.91
C GLN A 202 8.43 1.66 -22.27
N VAL A 203 7.21 2.07 -22.58
CA VAL A 203 6.11 1.19 -22.98
C VAL A 203 5.82 1.45 -24.47
N PRO A 204 5.79 0.42 -25.33
CA PRO A 204 5.58 0.56 -26.77
C PRO A 204 4.16 0.98 -27.14
#